data_AF-A0A948MSP4-F1
#
_entry.id   AF-A0A948MSP4-F1
#
_cell.length_a   1.000
_cell.length_b   1.000
_cell.length_c   1.000
_cell.angle_alpha   90.00
_cell.angle_beta   90.00
_cell.angle_gamma   90.00
#
_symmetry.space_group_name_H-M   'P 1'
#
loop_
_entity.id
_entity.type
_entity.pdbx_description
1 polymer ?
#
loop_
_entity_poly.entity_id
_entity_poly.type
_entity_poly.pdbx_seq_one_letter_code
_entity_poly.pdbx_strand_id
1 'polypeptide(L)'
;GVIKALQEKVAENDKELVIRDFIKKHLWLLDPSWERAKGSEHSETTVNNFLAENTEKLNAKEKKARVDLAYRTAVGKHIIIELKRASVSVHLDDLIKQVRTYRDGVKKIIDGTGQKGWPIEIICLLGKHPPEWFDAVGTGREGVIAGLKNVDARIVLYDELLANAQSAYADYLEEHIKVDKLWGVFEAIDDFTPPPTS
;
A
#
# COMPACT_ATOMS: atom_id res chain seq x y z
N GLY A 1 18.26 -0.56 -9.91
CA GLY A 1 16.81 -0.78 -10.04
C GLY A 1 16.11 -0.41 -8.74
N VAL A 2 14.88 0.05 -8.82
CA VAL A 2 14.02 0.48 -7.70
C VAL A 2 13.95 -0.61 -6.60
N ILE A 3 13.85 -1.89 -6.98
CA ILE A 3 13.78 -3.02 -6.04
C ILE A 3 15.13 -3.35 -5.37
N LYS A 4 16.24 -3.30 -6.10
CA LYS A 4 17.58 -3.52 -5.52
C LYS A 4 17.91 -2.45 -4.46
N ALA A 5 17.52 -1.20 -4.73
CA ALA A 5 17.62 -0.11 -3.77
C ALA A 5 16.70 -0.31 -2.56
N LEU A 6 15.51 -0.89 -2.74
CA LEU A 6 14.63 -1.28 -1.63
C LEU A 6 15.28 -2.38 -0.76
N GLN A 7 15.86 -3.41 -1.38
CA GLN A 7 16.51 -4.53 -0.68
C GLN A 7 17.73 -4.08 0.13
N GLU A 8 18.61 -3.27 -0.45
CA GLU A 8 19.81 -2.74 0.24
C GLU A 8 19.42 -1.86 1.43
N LYS A 9 18.44 -0.96 1.23
CA LYS A 9 17.98 -0.04 2.28
C LYS A 9 17.17 -0.70 3.39
N VAL A 10 16.51 -1.82 3.10
CA VAL A 10 15.81 -2.66 4.09
C VAL A 10 16.80 -3.41 4.98
N ALA A 11 18.00 -3.73 4.50
CA ALA A 11 19.02 -4.40 5.32
C ALA A 11 19.65 -3.47 6.38
N GLU A 12 19.64 -2.15 6.17
CA GLU A 12 20.33 -1.15 7.01
C GLU A 12 19.54 -0.64 8.23
N ASN A 13 18.54 -1.39 8.71
CA ASN A 13 17.77 -1.08 9.93
C ASN A 13 16.80 0.14 9.87
N ASP A 14 16.66 0.82 8.73
CA ASP A 14 15.64 1.84 8.48
C ASP A 14 14.54 1.37 7.50
N LYS A 15 14.22 0.05 7.54
CA LYS A 15 13.20 -0.61 6.69
C LYS A 15 11.94 0.22 6.50
N GLU A 16 11.41 0.75 7.59
CA GLU A 16 10.13 1.46 7.60
C GLU A 16 10.16 2.80 6.85
N LEU A 17 11.25 3.57 6.94
CA LEU A 17 11.37 4.86 6.25
C LEU A 17 11.55 4.66 4.76
N VAL A 18 12.30 3.64 4.41
CA VAL A 18 12.58 3.24 3.03
C VAL A 18 11.30 2.72 2.38
N ILE A 19 10.60 1.81 3.05
CA ILE A 19 9.31 1.29 2.59
C ILE A 19 8.29 2.41 2.46
N ARG A 20 8.23 3.34 3.42
CA ARG A 20 7.38 4.53 3.33
C ARG A 20 7.64 5.33 2.05
N ASP A 21 8.89 5.71 1.81
CA ASP A 21 9.26 6.52 0.65
C ASP A 21 9.03 5.78 -0.67
N PHE A 22 9.15 4.45 -0.63
CA PHE A 22 8.90 3.57 -1.76
C PHE A 22 7.40 3.44 -2.08
N ILE A 23 6.56 3.17 -1.08
CA ILE A 23 5.10 3.07 -1.24
C ILE A 23 4.51 4.37 -1.75
N LYS A 24 5.01 5.52 -1.28
CA LYS A 24 4.59 6.84 -1.77
C LYS A 24 4.74 6.99 -3.29
N LYS A 25 5.77 6.35 -3.86
CA LYS A 25 6.07 6.38 -5.30
C LYS A 25 5.45 5.22 -6.06
N HIS A 26 5.20 4.10 -5.38
CA HIS A 26 4.80 2.83 -5.98
C HIS A 26 3.61 2.23 -5.22
N LEU A 27 2.50 2.98 -5.16
CA LEU A 27 1.29 2.56 -4.43
C LEU A 27 0.77 1.19 -4.87
N TRP A 28 1.00 0.86 -6.15
CA TRP A 28 0.63 -0.41 -6.77
C TRP A 28 1.21 -1.65 -6.09
N LEU A 29 2.23 -1.51 -5.24
CA LEU A 29 2.76 -2.61 -4.44
C LEU A 29 1.79 -3.10 -3.36
N LEU A 30 0.87 -2.22 -2.91
CA LEU A 30 -0.18 -2.58 -1.96
C LEU A 30 -1.40 -3.21 -2.66
N ASP A 31 -1.62 -2.83 -3.92
CA ASP A 31 -2.64 -3.37 -4.81
C ASP A 31 -2.29 -2.99 -6.27
N PRO A 32 -1.96 -3.96 -7.15
CA PRO A 32 -1.55 -3.68 -8.53
C PRO A 32 -2.56 -2.88 -9.35
N SER A 33 -3.84 -2.90 -8.99
CA SER A 33 -4.86 -2.11 -9.68
C SER A 33 -4.62 -0.59 -9.60
N TRP A 34 -3.74 -0.13 -8.69
CA TRP A 34 -3.48 1.29 -8.46
C TRP A 34 -2.36 1.88 -9.33
N GLU A 35 -1.76 1.10 -10.22
CA GLU A 35 -0.61 1.48 -11.08
C GLU A 35 -0.85 2.72 -11.97
N ARG A 36 -2.11 3.01 -12.32
CA ARG A 36 -2.46 4.00 -13.36
C ARG A 36 -3.48 5.07 -12.96
N ALA A 37 -3.79 5.21 -11.67
CA ALA A 37 -4.78 6.20 -11.26
C ALA A 37 -4.15 7.61 -11.13
N LYS A 38 -4.48 8.51 -12.07
CA LYS A 38 -4.32 9.96 -11.83
C LYS A 38 -5.33 10.37 -10.75
N GLY A 39 -4.82 10.78 -9.58
CA GLY A 39 -5.65 11.29 -8.49
C GLY A 39 -6.28 12.65 -8.81
N SER A 40 -7.27 13.06 -8.02
CA SER A 40 -7.84 14.41 -8.08
C SER A 40 -7.14 15.34 -7.07
N GLU A 41 -6.34 16.30 -7.53
CA GLU A 41 -5.47 17.12 -6.66
C GLU A 41 -6.21 17.95 -5.58
N HIS A 42 -7.44 18.41 -5.85
CA HIS A 42 -8.13 19.32 -4.94
C HIS A 42 -8.71 18.62 -3.69
N SER A 43 -9.38 17.47 -3.86
CA SER A 43 -9.91 16.67 -2.74
C SER A 43 -8.80 16.14 -1.83
N GLU A 44 -7.61 15.91 -2.40
CA GLU A 44 -6.44 15.43 -1.66
C GLU A 44 -5.93 16.43 -0.64
N THR A 45 -5.99 17.73 -0.91
CA THR A 45 -5.47 18.74 0.02
C THR A 45 -6.28 18.79 1.33
N THR A 46 -7.61 18.88 1.24
CA THR A 46 -8.49 18.98 2.43
C THR A 46 -8.44 17.72 3.29
N VAL A 47 -8.43 16.55 2.67
CA VAL A 47 -8.30 15.28 3.40
C VAL A 47 -6.92 15.17 4.06
N ASN A 48 -5.84 15.50 3.35
CA ASN A 48 -4.50 15.48 3.93
C ASN A 48 -4.38 16.44 5.13
N ASN A 49 -4.98 17.63 5.06
CA ASN A 49 -5.00 18.58 6.17
C ASN A 49 -5.73 18.02 7.39
N PHE A 50 -6.94 17.45 7.20
CA PHE A 50 -7.68 16.80 8.28
C PHE A 50 -6.87 15.67 8.95
N LEU A 51 -6.23 14.82 8.15
CA LEU A 51 -5.41 13.73 8.65
C LEU A 51 -4.16 14.24 9.40
N ALA A 52 -3.55 15.33 8.94
CA ALA A 52 -2.44 15.98 9.62
C ALA A 52 -2.88 16.54 10.98
N GLU A 53 -3.98 17.30 11.05
CA GLU A 53 -4.51 17.82 12.32
C GLU A 53 -4.89 16.71 13.30
N ASN A 54 -5.43 15.59 12.81
CA ASN A 54 -5.72 14.44 13.66
C ASN A 54 -4.44 13.80 14.21
N THR A 55 -3.39 13.76 13.41
CA THR A 55 -2.06 13.28 13.80
C THR A 55 -1.47 14.11 14.94
N GLU A 56 -1.66 15.42 14.91
CA GLU A 56 -1.16 16.33 15.94
C GLU A 56 -1.82 16.09 17.31
N LYS A 57 -3.07 15.61 17.32
CA LYS A 57 -3.83 15.30 18.54
C LYS A 57 -3.44 13.97 19.19
N LEU A 58 -2.60 13.17 18.53
CA LEU A 58 -2.10 11.90 19.09
C LEU A 58 -1.20 12.13 20.31
N ASN A 59 -1.28 11.22 21.27
CA ASN A 59 -0.41 11.24 22.44
C ASN A 59 1.04 10.83 22.10
N ALA A 60 1.97 11.02 23.04
CA ALA A 60 3.38 10.75 22.79
C ALA A 60 3.69 9.28 22.44
N LYS A 61 2.95 8.31 23.00
CA LYS A 61 3.10 6.88 22.69
C LYS A 61 2.64 6.60 21.26
N GLU A 62 1.48 7.10 20.88
CA GLU A 62 0.89 6.95 19.55
C GLU A 62 1.78 7.57 18.46
N LYS A 63 2.29 8.78 18.70
CA LYS A 63 3.24 9.45 17.79
C LYS A 63 4.54 8.67 17.65
N LYS A 64 5.09 8.13 18.75
CA LYS A 64 6.31 7.30 18.71
C LYS A 64 6.10 5.99 17.96
N ALA A 65 4.91 5.40 18.01
CA ALA A 65 4.60 4.15 17.32
C ALA A 65 4.38 4.32 15.81
N ARG A 66 4.19 5.55 15.34
CA ARG A 66 3.83 5.86 13.96
C ARG A 66 5.04 6.27 13.12
N VAL A 67 4.99 5.93 11.84
CA VAL A 67 5.99 6.30 10.83
C VAL A 67 5.40 7.31 9.85
N ASP A 68 4.19 7.06 9.36
CA ASP A 68 3.56 7.94 8.37
C ASP A 68 2.03 7.75 8.27
N LEU A 69 1.34 8.71 7.66
CA LEU A 69 -0.05 8.57 7.19
C LEU A 69 -0.16 9.23 5.83
N ALA A 70 -0.58 8.45 4.84
CA ALA A 70 -0.77 8.93 3.49
C ALA A 70 -2.22 8.76 3.05
N TYR A 71 -2.70 9.70 2.24
CA TYR A 71 -4.00 9.60 1.56
C TYR A 71 -3.83 9.79 0.06
N ARG A 72 -4.53 8.98 -0.74
CA ARG A 72 -4.57 9.05 -2.20
C ARG A 72 -5.95 8.65 -2.71
N THR A 73 -6.24 9.04 -3.94
CA THR A 73 -7.38 8.52 -4.70
C THR A 73 -6.89 7.56 -5.79
N ALA A 74 -7.48 6.37 -5.90
CA ALA A 74 -7.20 5.44 -7.00
C ALA A 74 -8.42 4.63 -7.40
N VAL A 75 -8.65 4.49 -8.72
CA VAL A 75 -9.69 3.62 -9.32
C VAL A 75 -11.06 3.76 -8.64
N GLY A 76 -11.53 5.00 -8.45
CA GLY A 76 -12.83 5.25 -7.83
C GLY A 76 -12.89 4.96 -6.31
N LYS A 77 -11.74 4.87 -5.64
CA LYS A 77 -11.63 4.68 -4.20
C LYS A 77 -10.82 5.77 -3.52
N HIS A 78 -11.07 5.93 -2.22
CA HIS A 78 -10.27 6.71 -1.29
C HIS A 78 -9.35 5.76 -0.52
N ILE A 79 -8.04 5.97 -0.58
CA ILE A 79 -7.06 5.09 0.06
C ILE A 79 -6.36 5.85 1.17
N ILE A 80 -6.36 5.27 2.37
CA ILE A 80 -5.62 5.77 3.53
C ILE A 80 -4.59 4.71 3.92
N ILE A 81 -3.35 5.10 4.14
CA ILE A 81 -2.27 4.18 4.51
C ILE A 81 -1.70 4.63 5.85
N GLU A 82 -1.94 3.85 6.89
CA GLU A 82 -1.40 4.05 8.24
C GLU A 82 -0.15 3.17 8.42
N LEU A 83 1.02 3.79 8.54
CA LEU A 83 2.28 3.08 8.74
C LEU A 83 2.69 3.12 10.22
N LYS A 84 2.90 1.95 10.80
CA LYS A 84 3.46 1.78 12.15
C LYS A 84 4.91 1.34 12.10
N ARG A 85 5.64 1.58 13.19
CA ARG A 85 7.02 1.12 13.29
C ARG A 85 7.12 -0.39 13.21
N ALA A 86 8.13 -0.90 12.51
CA ALA A 86 8.27 -2.33 12.28
C ALA A 86 8.43 -3.14 13.59
N SER A 87 9.05 -2.54 14.60
CA SER A 87 9.27 -3.18 15.90
C SER A 87 8.03 -3.23 16.79
N VAL A 88 7.00 -2.44 16.49
CA VAL A 88 5.81 -2.24 17.33
C VAL A 88 4.70 -3.21 16.94
N SER A 89 4.15 -3.88 17.95
CA SER A 89 2.86 -4.58 17.84
C SER A 89 1.80 -3.68 18.49
N VAL A 90 0.76 -3.34 17.73
CA VAL A 90 -0.31 -2.42 18.16
C VAL A 90 -1.55 -3.25 18.47
N HIS A 91 -2.19 -2.99 19.62
CA HIS A 91 -3.43 -3.65 20.00
C HIS A 91 -4.55 -3.36 18.99
N LEU A 92 -5.40 -4.37 18.74
CA LEU A 92 -6.50 -4.25 17.80
C LEU A 92 -7.40 -3.05 18.10
N ASP A 93 -7.77 -2.84 19.36
CA ASP A 93 -8.67 -1.76 19.76
C ASP A 93 -8.08 -0.37 19.51
N ASP A 94 -6.78 -0.19 19.76
CA ASP A 94 -6.07 1.06 19.46
C ASP A 94 -6.05 1.32 17.95
N LEU A 95 -5.79 0.28 17.16
CA LEU A 95 -5.77 0.37 15.70
C LEU A 95 -7.16 0.71 15.15
N ILE A 96 -8.20 -0.01 15.57
CA ILE A 96 -9.61 0.24 15.18
C ILE A 96 -10.02 1.66 15.56
N LYS A 97 -9.73 2.09 16.80
CA LYS A 97 -10.07 3.43 17.26
C LYS A 97 -9.46 4.49 16.35
N GLN A 98 -8.19 4.36 16.01
CA GLN A 98 -7.46 5.31 15.19
C GLN A 98 -7.99 5.33 13.75
N VAL A 99 -8.10 4.18 13.08
CA VAL A 99 -8.53 4.12 11.66
C VAL A 99 -10.00 4.50 11.48
N ARG A 100 -10.87 4.20 12.47
CA ARG A 100 -12.27 4.66 12.47
C ARG A 100 -12.35 6.18 12.45
N THR A 101 -11.52 6.86 13.24
CA THR A 101 -11.47 8.33 13.24
C THR A 101 -11.08 8.87 11.87
N TYR A 102 -10.13 8.23 11.19
CA TYR A 102 -9.74 8.60 9.82
C TYR A 102 -10.89 8.38 8.86
N ARG A 103 -11.46 7.17 8.83
CA ARG A 103 -12.61 6.83 7.96
C ARG A 103 -13.74 7.84 8.12
N ASP A 104 -14.21 8.06 9.35
CA ASP A 104 -15.40 8.86 9.61
C ASP A 104 -15.17 10.34 9.27
N GLY A 105 -13.97 10.85 9.52
CA GLY A 105 -13.60 12.21 9.16
C GLY A 105 -13.44 12.41 7.65
N VAL A 106 -12.75 11.49 6.97
CA VAL A 106 -12.62 11.52 5.51
C VAL A 106 -13.99 11.41 4.86
N LYS A 107 -14.86 10.50 5.33
CA LYS A 107 -16.22 10.34 4.83
C LYS A 107 -17.02 11.65 4.86
N LYS A 108 -16.95 12.39 5.97
CA LYS A 108 -17.61 13.70 6.11
C LYS A 108 -17.09 14.73 5.11
N ILE A 109 -15.80 14.72 4.81
CA ILE A 109 -15.18 15.63 3.85
C ILE A 109 -15.65 15.28 2.42
N ILE A 110 -15.57 14.01 2.04
CA ILE A 110 -15.87 13.57 0.67
C ILE A 110 -17.36 13.61 0.34
N ASP A 111 -18.25 13.51 1.33
CA ASP A 111 -19.71 13.62 1.16
C ASP A 111 -20.15 14.99 0.58
N GLY A 112 -19.31 16.03 0.71
CA GLY A 112 -19.50 17.35 0.11
C GLY A 112 -18.86 17.53 -1.27
N THR A 113 -18.29 16.47 -1.86
CA THR A 113 -17.55 16.51 -3.13
C THR A 113 -18.23 15.67 -4.21
N GLY A 114 -17.75 15.79 -5.45
CA GLY A 114 -18.17 14.91 -6.56
C GLY A 114 -17.76 13.44 -6.41
N GLN A 115 -16.99 13.09 -5.38
CA GLN A 115 -16.53 11.73 -5.08
C GLN A 115 -17.40 11.04 -4.02
N LYS A 116 -18.51 11.65 -3.65
CA LYS A 116 -19.48 11.07 -2.71
C LYS A 116 -19.83 9.63 -3.11
N GLY A 117 -19.78 8.73 -2.12
CA GLY A 117 -20.12 7.31 -2.29
C GLY A 117 -18.98 6.43 -2.79
N TRP A 118 -17.81 7.00 -3.13
CA TRP A 118 -16.62 6.20 -3.38
C TRP A 118 -16.20 5.47 -2.09
N PRO A 119 -15.87 4.17 -2.15
CA PRO A 119 -15.44 3.42 -0.98
C PRO A 119 -14.13 3.96 -0.42
N ILE A 120 -13.98 3.88 0.90
CA ILE A 120 -12.72 4.14 1.60
C ILE A 120 -12.06 2.79 1.86
N GLU A 121 -10.76 2.69 1.62
CA GLU A 121 -9.94 1.53 1.94
C GLU A 121 -8.75 1.98 2.78
N ILE A 122 -8.59 1.39 3.97
CA ILE A 122 -7.53 1.73 4.91
C ILE A 122 -6.53 0.57 5.00
N ILE A 123 -5.28 0.84 4.64
CA ILE A 123 -4.19 -0.13 4.75
C ILE A 123 -3.38 0.16 6.01
N CYS A 124 -3.43 -0.76 6.96
CA CYS A 124 -2.57 -0.75 8.13
C CYS A 124 -1.29 -1.52 7.80
N LEU A 125 -0.21 -0.80 7.51
CA LEU A 125 1.07 -1.42 7.19
C LEU A 125 1.91 -1.58 8.46
N LEU A 126 2.12 -2.83 8.86
CA LEU A 126 2.67 -3.20 10.16
C LEU A 126 3.91 -4.09 10.02
N GLY A 127 4.82 -4.06 10.98
CA GLY A 127 5.90 -5.06 11.07
C GLY A 127 5.50 -6.31 11.85
N LYS A 128 4.47 -6.22 12.68
CA LYS A 128 3.96 -7.32 13.50
C LYS A 128 2.44 -7.27 13.52
N HIS A 129 1.81 -8.43 13.58
CA HIS A 129 0.38 -8.49 13.85
C HIS A 129 0.03 -7.90 15.24
N PRO A 130 -1.22 -7.45 15.44
CA PRO A 130 -1.74 -7.19 16.77
C PRO A 130 -1.55 -8.39 17.69
N PRO A 131 -1.33 -8.20 19.01
CA PRO A 131 -1.19 -9.31 19.94
C PRO A 131 -2.36 -10.30 19.86
N GLU A 132 -3.58 -9.76 19.70
CA GLU A 132 -4.83 -10.52 19.65
C GLU A 132 -4.91 -11.49 18.45
N TRP A 133 -4.05 -11.32 17.44
CA TRP A 133 -3.97 -12.22 16.29
C TRP A 133 -3.63 -13.66 16.69
N PHE A 134 -2.87 -13.83 17.77
CA PHE A 134 -2.37 -15.11 18.24
C PHE A 134 -3.20 -15.70 19.38
N ASP A 135 -4.31 -15.07 19.74
CA ASP A 135 -5.20 -15.58 20.78
C ASP A 135 -5.80 -16.92 20.34
N ALA A 136 -5.62 -17.96 21.17
CA ALA A 136 -6.16 -19.28 20.92
C ALA A 136 -7.68 -19.36 21.18
N VAL A 137 -8.21 -18.45 22.00
CA VAL A 137 -9.63 -18.31 22.35
C VAL A 137 -9.95 -16.82 22.43
N GLY A 138 -11.09 -16.39 21.87
CA GLY A 138 -11.50 -14.99 21.86
C GLY A 138 -11.37 -14.38 20.47
N THR A 139 -10.71 -13.23 20.35
CA THR A 139 -10.59 -12.48 19.10
C THR A 139 -9.89 -13.31 18.02
N GLY A 140 -8.66 -13.74 18.28
CA GLY A 140 -7.85 -14.49 17.33
C GLY A 140 -7.68 -13.80 15.97
N ARG A 141 -7.10 -14.54 15.02
CA ARG A 141 -6.89 -14.06 13.65
C ARG A 141 -8.19 -13.60 12.97
N GLU A 142 -9.25 -14.39 13.05
CA GLU A 142 -10.52 -14.09 12.37
C GLU A 142 -11.19 -12.85 12.96
N GLY A 143 -11.17 -12.68 14.29
CA GLY A 143 -11.70 -11.49 14.95
C GLY A 143 -10.91 -10.23 14.62
N VAL A 144 -9.58 -10.31 14.49
CA VAL A 144 -8.76 -9.18 14.01
C VAL A 144 -9.16 -8.79 12.58
N ILE A 145 -9.28 -9.76 11.68
CA ILE A 145 -9.68 -9.52 10.28
C ILE A 145 -11.08 -8.90 10.23
N ALA A 146 -12.05 -9.48 10.93
CA ALA A 146 -13.43 -8.98 10.95
C ALA A 146 -13.53 -7.59 11.58
N GLY A 147 -12.81 -7.34 12.69
CA GLY A 147 -12.78 -6.07 13.39
C GLY A 147 -12.27 -4.94 12.50
N LEU A 148 -11.17 -5.17 11.79
CA LEU A 148 -10.63 -4.19 10.84
C LEU A 148 -11.53 -4.00 9.61
N LYS A 149 -12.11 -5.08 9.08
CA LYS A 149 -13.05 -5.00 7.96
C LYS A 149 -14.26 -4.11 8.28
N ASN A 150 -14.76 -4.14 9.52
CA ASN A 150 -15.87 -3.28 9.97
C ASN A 150 -15.55 -1.78 9.98
N VAL A 151 -14.26 -1.43 9.89
CA VAL A 151 -13.77 -0.06 9.77
C VAL A 151 -13.06 0.19 8.45
N ASP A 152 -13.41 -0.60 7.43
CA ASP A 152 -12.90 -0.52 6.06
C ASP A 152 -11.36 -0.63 5.99
N ALA A 153 -10.78 -1.38 6.94
CA ALA A 153 -9.35 -1.54 7.09
C ALA A 153 -8.89 -2.99 6.88
N ARG A 154 -7.62 -3.15 6.49
CA ARG A 154 -6.91 -4.44 6.47
C ARG A 154 -5.45 -4.28 6.87
N ILE A 155 -4.84 -5.37 7.35
CA ILE A 155 -3.40 -5.42 7.62
C ILE A 155 -2.67 -5.85 6.35
N VAL A 156 -1.53 -5.19 6.10
CA VAL A 156 -0.45 -5.70 5.25
C VAL A 156 0.81 -5.73 6.11
N LEU A 157 1.59 -6.81 6.06
CA LEU A 157 2.87 -6.85 6.76
C LEU A 157 4.00 -6.31 5.88
N TYR A 158 5.01 -5.69 6.50
CA TYR A 158 6.21 -5.24 5.78
C TYR A 158 6.89 -6.37 5.01
N ASP A 159 7.02 -7.55 5.63
CA ASP A 159 7.68 -8.70 5.01
C ASP A 159 6.83 -9.28 3.86
N GLU A 160 5.50 -9.29 4.00
CA GLU A 160 4.57 -9.68 2.94
C GLU A 160 4.67 -8.71 1.75
N LEU A 161 4.68 -7.40 2.03
CA LEU A 161 4.84 -6.39 1.01
C LEU A 161 6.17 -6.54 0.25
N LEU A 162 7.26 -6.81 0.97
CA LEU A 162 8.58 -7.03 0.37
C LEU A 162 8.60 -8.28 -0.49
N ALA A 163 8.00 -9.38 -0.02
CA ALA A 163 7.91 -10.63 -0.79
C ALA A 163 7.07 -10.44 -2.06
N ASN A 164 5.92 -9.77 -1.96
CA ASN A 164 5.05 -9.48 -3.09
C ASN A 164 5.71 -8.54 -4.09
N ALA A 165 6.43 -7.51 -3.60
CA ALA A 165 7.21 -6.61 -4.44
C ALA A 165 8.31 -7.35 -5.22
N GLN A 166 8.98 -8.30 -4.57
CA GLN A 166 9.99 -9.13 -5.22
C GLN A 166 9.39 -10.04 -6.29
N SER A 167 8.26 -10.69 -6.00
CA SER A 167 7.56 -11.55 -6.96
C SER A 167 7.08 -10.76 -8.17
N ALA A 168 6.36 -9.65 -7.95
CA ALA A 168 5.83 -8.82 -9.03
C ALA A 168 6.93 -8.24 -9.93
N TYR A 169 8.12 -7.99 -9.38
CA TYR A 169 9.28 -7.57 -10.17
C TYR A 169 9.97 -8.70 -10.91
N ALA A 170 10.06 -9.90 -10.32
CA ALA A 170 10.51 -11.08 -11.03
C ALA A 170 9.60 -11.36 -12.24
N ASP A 171 8.29 -11.26 -12.04
CA ASP A 171 7.27 -11.42 -13.09
C ASP A 171 7.40 -10.32 -14.16
N TYR A 172 7.55 -9.05 -13.77
CA TYR A 172 7.80 -7.94 -14.70
C TYR A 172 9.07 -8.16 -15.53
N LEU A 173 10.18 -8.55 -14.90
CA LEU A 173 11.43 -8.85 -15.59
C LEU A 173 11.28 -10.06 -16.53
N GLU A 174 10.61 -11.11 -16.10
CA GLU A 174 10.42 -12.32 -16.90
C GLU A 174 9.51 -12.04 -18.10
N GLU A 175 8.44 -11.28 -17.92
CA GLU A 175 7.55 -10.82 -18.99
C GLU A 175 8.28 -9.89 -19.96
N HIS A 176 9.08 -8.92 -19.47
CA HIS A 176 9.85 -8.03 -20.34
C HIS A 176 10.94 -8.80 -21.10
N ILE A 177 11.61 -9.78 -20.48
CA ILE A 177 12.55 -10.68 -21.18
C ILE A 177 11.81 -11.52 -22.23
N LYS A 178 10.60 -12.01 -21.95
CA LYS A 178 9.79 -12.77 -22.92
C LYS A 178 9.32 -11.88 -24.08
N VAL A 179 8.90 -10.65 -23.80
CA VAL A 179 8.49 -9.66 -24.79
C VAL A 179 9.68 -9.24 -25.66
N ASP A 180 10.84 -8.93 -25.08
CA ASP A 180 12.07 -8.63 -25.81
C ASP A 180 12.52 -9.80 -26.70
N LYS A 181 12.39 -11.04 -26.21
CA LYS A 181 12.64 -12.24 -27.02
C LYS A 181 11.62 -12.42 -28.14
N LEU A 182 10.34 -12.15 -27.90
CA LEU A 182 9.30 -12.19 -28.94
C LEU A 182 9.56 -11.14 -30.03
N TRP A 183 9.95 -9.92 -29.64
CA TRP A 183 10.35 -8.87 -30.58
C TRP A 183 11.57 -9.30 -31.40
N GLY A 184 12.59 -9.89 -30.77
CA GLY A 184 13.74 -10.45 -31.50
C GLY A 184 13.37 -11.59 -32.47
N VAL A 185 12.30 -12.35 -32.20
CA VAL A 185 11.76 -13.36 -33.13
C VAL A 185 10.99 -12.70 -34.28
N PHE A 186 10.22 -11.63 -34.03
CA PHE A 186 9.55 -10.88 -35.09
C PHE A 186 10.54 -10.17 -36.02
N GLU A 187 11.60 -9.54 -35.47
CA GLU A 187 12.69 -8.97 -36.26
C GLU A 187 13.40 -10.02 -37.12
N ALA A 188 13.66 -11.22 -36.57
CA ALA A 188 14.29 -12.31 -37.30
C ALA A 188 13.40 -12.92 -38.41
N ILE A 189 12.07 -12.79 -38.29
CA ILE A 189 11.12 -13.23 -39.33
C ILE A 189 10.99 -12.17 -40.43
N ASP A 190 10.96 -10.88 -40.07
CA ASP A 190 10.92 -9.79 -41.05
C ASP A 190 12.22 -9.66 -41.87
N ASP A 191 13.36 -10.08 -41.31
CA ASP A 191 14.65 -10.20 -42.04
C ASP A 191 14.75 -11.47 -42.91
N PHE A 192 13.76 -12.38 -42.84
CA PHE A 192 13.76 -13.59 -43.65
C PHE A 192 13.24 -13.31 -45.07
N THR A 193 14.08 -12.66 -45.89
CA THR A 193 13.86 -12.63 -47.34
C THR A 193 14.22 -14.02 -47.90
N PRO A 194 13.28 -14.82 -48.46
CA PRO A 194 13.66 -16.10 -49.04
C PRO A 194 14.63 -15.85 -50.20
N PRO A 195 15.66 -16.71 -50.37
CA PRO A 195 16.62 -16.53 -51.44
C PRO A 195 15.90 -16.56 -52.80
N PRO A 196 16.30 -15.72 -53.77
CA PRO A 196 15.67 -15.71 -55.07
C PRO A 196 15.82 -17.10 -55.69
N THR A 197 14.68 -17.72 -56.02
CA THR A 197 14.64 -18.97 -56.79
C THR A 197 15.35 -18.75 -58.13
N SER A 198 16.49 -19.42 -58.29
CA SER A 198 17.30 -19.46 -59.52
C SER A 198 16.62 -20.22 -60.64
#